data_AF-A0A7K5BD76-F1
#
_entry.id   AF-A0A7K5BD76-F1
#
_cell.length_a   1.000
_cell.length_b   1.000
_cell.length_c   1.000
_cell.angle_alpha   90.00
_cell.angle_beta   90.00
_cell.angle_gamma   90.00
#
_symmetry.space_group_name_H-M   'P 1'
#
loop_
_entity.id
_entity.type
_entity.pdbx_description
1 polymer ?
#
loop_
_entity_poly.entity_id
_entity_poly.type
_entity_poly.pdbx_seq_one_letter_code
_entity_poly.pdbx_strand_id
1 'polypeptide(L)'
;GSKDQLKEVWEEADGLDPNEFDPKTFFKLHDVNNDGFLDEQELEALFTKELEKVYDPKNEEDDMVEMEEERLRMREHVMNEVDINKDRLVTLEEFLRATEKKEFLEPDSWETLDQQQLFTEDELKEFENHISQQEDELRKKAEELQKQKEELQRQHDQLQAQKQELQQVVKQMEQKKLQQGNPPAGPGGELKFQPPEEHKVGDAPKHPVGGDQPLPPGHVQEPAVRTDQVHP
;
A
#
# COMPACT_ATOMS: atom_id res chain seq x y z
N GLY A 1 -27.94 -20.50 1.90
CA GLY A 1 -27.87 -21.17 3.23
C GLY A 1 -28.97 -22.22 3.34
N SER A 2 -28.72 -23.36 3.99
CA SER A 2 -29.66 -24.50 4.05
C SER A 2 -30.56 -24.47 5.29
N LYS A 3 -31.64 -25.25 5.25
CA LYS A 3 -32.59 -25.43 6.36
C LYS A 3 -31.91 -25.94 7.63
N ASP A 4 -30.91 -26.80 7.48
CA ASP A 4 -30.22 -27.41 8.61
C ASP A 4 -29.36 -26.36 9.35
N GLN A 5 -28.74 -25.43 8.62
CA GLN A 5 -28.01 -24.30 9.22
C GLN A 5 -28.92 -23.41 10.07
N LEU A 6 -30.14 -23.11 9.59
CA LEU A 6 -31.08 -22.29 10.37
C LEU A 6 -31.65 -23.03 11.58
N LYS A 7 -31.77 -24.35 11.51
CA LYS A 7 -32.14 -25.18 12.67
C LYS A 7 -31.05 -25.25 13.71
N GLU A 8 -29.79 -25.27 13.29
CA GLU A 8 -28.64 -25.23 14.19
C GLU A 8 -28.60 -23.91 14.95
N VAL A 9 -28.76 -22.78 14.25
CA VAL A 9 -28.91 -21.47 14.90
C VAL A 9 -30.09 -21.46 15.88
N TRP A 10 -31.24 -22.02 15.49
CA TRP A 10 -32.42 -22.13 16.36
C TRP A 10 -32.18 -22.98 17.62
N GLU A 11 -31.41 -24.06 17.53
CA GLU A 11 -31.06 -24.88 18.69
C GLU A 11 -30.03 -24.18 19.59
N GLU A 12 -28.99 -23.60 19.01
CA GLU A 12 -27.84 -23.12 19.76
C GLU A 12 -27.94 -21.67 20.19
N ALA A 13 -28.39 -20.77 19.31
CA ALA A 13 -28.53 -19.34 19.61
C ALA A 13 -29.83 -19.07 20.37
N ASP A 14 -30.93 -19.69 19.95
CA ASP A 14 -32.26 -19.47 20.55
C ASP A 14 -32.58 -20.44 21.69
N GLY A 15 -31.86 -21.57 21.79
CA GLY A 15 -32.10 -22.59 22.82
C GLY A 15 -33.42 -23.35 22.65
N LEU A 16 -33.94 -23.43 21.43
CA LEU A 16 -35.25 -24.00 21.10
C LEU A 16 -35.12 -25.41 20.49
N ASP A 17 -36.16 -26.22 20.58
CA ASP A 17 -36.12 -27.60 20.06
C ASP A 17 -36.04 -27.58 18.51
N PRO A 18 -35.03 -28.21 17.88
CA PRO A 18 -34.89 -28.27 16.42
C PRO A 18 -36.06 -28.99 15.72
N ASN A 19 -36.84 -29.81 16.45
CA ASN A 19 -38.05 -30.45 15.94
C ASN A 19 -39.25 -29.50 15.87
N GLU A 20 -39.21 -28.39 16.61
CA GLU A 20 -40.24 -27.35 16.61
C GLU A 20 -39.87 -26.16 15.71
N PHE A 21 -38.83 -26.31 14.88
CA PHE A 21 -38.38 -25.25 13.98
C PHE A 21 -39.52 -24.75 13.08
N ASP A 22 -39.85 -23.47 13.26
CA ASP A 22 -40.84 -22.74 12.48
C ASP A 22 -40.17 -21.51 11.85
N PRO A 23 -40.03 -21.43 10.51
CA PRO A 23 -39.36 -20.32 9.83
C PRO A 23 -39.94 -18.95 10.19
N LYS A 24 -41.25 -18.88 10.45
CA LYS A 24 -41.92 -17.63 10.82
C LYS A 24 -41.55 -17.17 12.23
N THR A 25 -41.40 -18.11 13.16
CA THR A 25 -40.93 -17.81 14.51
C THR A 25 -39.46 -17.45 14.50
N PHE A 26 -38.64 -18.16 13.71
CA PHE A 26 -37.23 -17.81 13.50
C PHE A 26 -37.07 -16.37 13.01
N PHE A 27 -37.82 -15.98 11.98
CA PHE A 27 -37.80 -14.61 11.44
C PHE A 27 -38.09 -13.57 12.52
N LYS A 28 -39.16 -13.77 13.30
CA LYS A 28 -39.56 -12.83 14.35
C LYS A 28 -38.58 -12.75 15.51
N LEU A 29 -37.85 -13.82 15.77
CA LEU A 29 -36.88 -13.84 16.86
C LEU A 29 -35.63 -13.03 16.51
N HIS A 30 -35.31 -12.94 15.21
CA HIS A 30 -34.15 -12.25 14.67
C HIS A 30 -34.44 -10.85 14.13
N ASP A 31 -35.72 -10.49 13.96
CA ASP A 31 -36.19 -9.12 13.81
C ASP A 31 -36.06 -8.40 15.18
N VAL A 32 -34.84 -7.96 15.49
CA VAL A 32 -34.47 -7.40 16.79
C VAL A 32 -35.22 -6.10 17.03
N ASN A 33 -35.38 -5.31 15.97
CA ASN A 33 -36.01 -4.00 16.04
C ASN A 33 -37.56 -4.05 15.91
N ASN A 34 -38.12 -5.22 15.56
CA ASN A 34 -39.55 -5.49 15.33
C ASN A 34 -40.19 -4.63 14.22
N ASP A 35 -39.44 -4.29 13.18
CA ASP A 35 -39.93 -3.53 12.03
C ASP A 35 -40.56 -4.40 10.94
N GLY A 36 -40.45 -5.73 11.07
CA GLY A 36 -41.02 -6.71 10.15
C GLY A 36 -40.12 -7.06 8.96
N PHE A 37 -38.87 -6.60 8.98
CA PHE A 37 -37.85 -6.90 8.00
C PHE A 37 -36.64 -7.53 8.70
N LEU A 38 -35.81 -8.24 7.93
CA LEU A 38 -34.46 -8.57 8.34
C LEU A 38 -33.51 -7.74 7.50
N ASP A 39 -32.80 -6.83 8.15
CA ASP A 39 -31.77 -6.02 7.50
C ASP A 39 -30.42 -6.74 7.44
N GLU A 40 -29.43 -6.06 6.89
CA GLU A 40 -28.07 -6.60 6.74
C GLU A 40 -27.42 -6.89 8.08
N GLN A 41 -27.64 -6.03 9.06
CA GLN A 41 -27.03 -6.14 10.38
C GLN A 41 -27.63 -7.32 11.14
N GLU A 42 -28.93 -7.53 11.03
CA GLU A 42 -29.63 -8.67 11.63
C GLU A 42 -29.19 -9.99 11.00
N LEU A 43 -29.00 -10.04 9.68
CA LEU A 43 -28.43 -11.21 9.00
C LEU A 43 -26.95 -11.43 9.35
N GLU A 44 -26.13 -10.38 9.39
CA GLU A 44 -24.72 -10.48 9.80
C GLU A 44 -24.57 -10.99 11.25
N ALA A 45 -25.49 -10.62 12.14
CA ALA A 45 -25.51 -11.10 13.52
C ALA A 45 -25.72 -12.62 13.60
N LEU A 46 -26.56 -13.19 12.72
CA LEU A 46 -26.72 -14.64 12.57
C LEU A 46 -25.42 -15.32 12.17
N PHE A 47 -24.76 -14.79 11.14
CA PHE A 47 -23.52 -15.39 10.62
C PHE A 47 -22.36 -15.26 11.59
N THR A 48 -22.31 -14.18 12.38
CA THR A 48 -21.27 -14.00 13.39
C THR A 48 -21.27 -15.16 14.40
N LYS A 49 -22.45 -15.66 14.79
CA LYS A 49 -22.57 -16.80 15.71
C LYS A 49 -22.06 -18.11 15.10
N GLU A 50 -22.32 -18.30 13.81
CA GLU A 50 -21.82 -19.47 13.07
C GLU A 50 -20.29 -19.41 12.88
N LEU A 51 -19.75 -18.23 12.55
CA LEU A 51 -18.31 -18.03 12.34
C LEU A 51 -17.50 -18.14 13.64
N GLU A 52 -18.06 -17.73 14.79
CA GLU A 52 -17.44 -17.90 16.12
C GLU A 52 -17.14 -19.37 16.49
N LYS A 53 -17.76 -20.35 15.81
CA LYS A 53 -17.48 -21.79 16.02
C LYS A 53 -16.20 -22.24 15.33
N VAL A 54 -15.89 -21.62 14.19
CA VAL A 54 -14.80 -22.02 13.30
C VAL A 54 -13.57 -21.14 13.55
N TYR A 55 -13.79 -19.87 13.90
CA TYR A 55 -12.73 -18.90 14.16
C TYR A 55 -12.75 -18.48 15.64
N ASP A 56 -11.65 -18.72 16.36
CA ASP A 56 -11.45 -18.23 17.73
C ASP A 56 -10.58 -16.96 17.70
N PRO A 57 -11.09 -15.79 18.15
CA PRO A 57 -10.30 -14.56 18.25
C PRO A 57 -9.06 -14.65 19.15
N LYS A 58 -8.94 -15.70 19.96
CA LYS A 58 -7.79 -15.97 20.84
C LYS A 58 -6.76 -16.89 20.20
N ASN A 59 -7.08 -17.52 19.08
CA ASN A 59 -6.16 -18.35 18.33
C ASN A 59 -5.36 -17.47 17.36
N GLU A 60 -4.03 -17.49 17.45
CA GLU A 60 -3.17 -16.69 16.56
C GLU A 60 -3.13 -17.23 15.13
N GLU A 61 -3.58 -18.47 14.91
CA GLU A 61 -3.67 -19.09 13.57
C GLU A 61 -4.95 -18.67 12.82
N ASP A 62 -5.97 -18.16 13.53
CA ASP A 62 -7.23 -17.78 12.92
C ASP A 62 -7.18 -16.30 12.49
N ASP A 63 -7.35 -16.05 11.19
CA ASP A 63 -7.37 -14.69 10.65
C ASP A 63 -8.76 -14.06 10.83
N MET A 64 -8.84 -13.04 11.69
CA MET A 64 -10.08 -12.32 11.94
C MET A 64 -10.53 -11.45 10.77
N VAL A 65 -9.63 -11.10 9.84
CA VAL A 65 -9.99 -10.42 8.61
C VAL A 65 -10.68 -11.40 7.65
N GLU A 66 -10.15 -12.62 7.52
CA GLU A 66 -10.76 -13.69 6.72
C GLU A 66 -12.18 -14.00 7.21
N MET A 67 -12.36 -14.10 8.52
CA MET A 67 -13.68 -14.32 9.12
C MET A 67 -14.68 -13.20 8.75
N GLU A 68 -14.26 -11.93 8.78
CA GLU A 68 -15.11 -10.81 8.37
C GLU A 68 -15.45 -10.84 6.87
N GLU A 69 -14.48 -11.18 6.02
CA GLU A 69 -14.72 -11.34 4.58
C GLU A 69 -15.72 -12.46 4.29
N GLU A 70 -15.61 -13.60 4.99
CA GLU A 70 -16.57 -14.69 4.86
C GLU A 70 -17.97 -14.28 5.36
N ARG A 71 -18.05 -13.48 6.43
CA ARG A 71 -19.32 -12.91 6.91
C ARG A 71 -20.01 -12.07 5.83
N LEU A 72 -19.25 -11.18 5.18
CA LEU A 72 -19.77 -10.34 4.10
C LEU A 72 -20.21 -11.18 2.90
N ARG A 73 -19.47 -12.25 2.60
CA ARG A 73 -19.81 -13.19 1.52
C ARG A 73 -21.10 -13.96 1.81
N MET A 74 -21.27 -14.45 3.04
CA MET A 74 -22.52 -15.07 3.50
C MET A 74 -23.70 -14.09 3.37
N ARG A 75 -23.52 -12.83 3.77
CA ARG A 75 -24.53 -11.78 3.59
C ARG A 75 -24.91 -11.58 2.13
N GLU A 76 -23.93 -11.33 1.26
CA GLU A 76 -24.21 -11.09 -0.17
C GLU A 76 -24.91 -12.29 -0.81
N HIS A 77 -24.49 -13.50 -0.45
CA HIS A 77 -25.11 -14.72 -0.94
C HIS A 77 -26.58 -14.82 -0.51
N VAL A 78 -26.86 -14.68 0.79
CA VAL A 78 -28.23 -14.76 1.32
C VAL A 78 -29.12 -13.66 0.76
N MET A 79 -28.62 -12.41 0.68
CA MET A 79 -29.37 -11.31 0.08
C MET A 79 -29.70 -11.61 -1.39
N ASN A 80 -28.75 -12.09 -2.18
CA ASN A 80 -29.02 -12.40 -3.60
C ASN A 80 -30.04 -13.54 -3.80
N GLU A 81 -30.15 -14.48 -2.86
CA GLU A 81 -31.08 -15.61 -2.96
C GLU A 81 -32.49 -15.30 -2.45
N VAL A 82 -32.57 -14.49 -1.39
CA VAL A 82 -33.78 -14.26 -0.61
C VAL A 82 -34.42 -12.91 -0.93
N ASP A 83 -33.64 -11.83 -1.04
CA ASP A 83 -34.14 -10.50 -1.41
C ASP A 83 -34.43 -10.43 -2.92
N ILE A 84 -35.70 -10.65 -3.25
CA ILE A 84 -36.17 -10.71 -4.65
C ILE A 84 -36.22 -9.31 -5.25
N ASN A 85 -36.56 -8.32 -4.42
CA ASN A 85 -36.85 -6.97 -4.88
C ASN A 85 -35.59 -6.06 -4.88
N LYS A 86 -34.51 -6.50 -4.22
CA LYS A 86 -33.19 -5.87 -4.12
C LYS A 86 -33.18 -4.53 -3.37
N ASP A 87 -34.02 -4.38 -2.36
CA ASP A 87 -34.04 -3.22 -1.47
C ASP A 87 -33.14 -3.37 -0.24
N ARG A 88 -32.43 -4.51 -0.13
CA ARG A 88 -31.55 -4.89 1.00
C ARG A 88 -32.32 -5.08 2.31
N LEU A 89 -33.62 -5.37 2.23
CA LEU A 89 -34.47 -5.73 3.35
C LEU A 89 -35.20 -7.03 3.02
N VAL A 90 -35.08 -8.03 3.87
CA VAL A 90 -35.78 -9.30 3.67
C VAL A 90 -37.12 -9.25 4.37
N THR A 91 -38.20 -9.31 3.61
CA THR A 91 -39.54 -9.45 4.18
C THR A 91 -39.81 -10.88 4.65
N LEU A 92 -40.78 -11.05 5.56
CA LEU A 92 -41.24 -12.38 5.94
C LEU A 92 -41.73 -13.21 4.75
N GLU A 93 -42.36 -12.59 3.75
CA GLU A 93 -42.82 -13.30 2.55
C GLU A 93 -41.65 -13.83 1.70
N GLU A 94 -40.62 -13.00 1.50
CA GLU A 94 -39.39 -13.37 0.80
C GLU A 94 -38.67 -14.50 1.53
N PHE A 95 -38.51 -14.38 2.85
CA PHE A 95 -37.91 -15.40 3.68
C PHE A 95 -38.66 -16.74 3.58
N LEU A 96 -39.98 -16.74 3.76
CA LEU A 96 -40.78 -17.96 3.66
C LEU A 96 -40.69 -18.59 2.27
N ARG A 97 -40.77 -17.78 1.21
CA ARG A 97 -40.62 -18.27 -0.16
C ARG A 97 -39.24 -18.90 -0.38
N ALA A 98 -38.18 -18.32 0.18
CA ALA A 98 -36.85 -18.91 0.11
C ALA A 98 -36.78 -20.26 0.84
N THR A 99 -37.42 -20.39 2.01
CA THR A 99 -37.43 -21.65 2.76
C THR A 99 -38.19 -22.80 2.07
N GLU A 100 -39.06 -22.46 1.12
CA GLU A 100 -39.81 -23.42 0.30
C GLU A 100 -39.03 -23.87 -0.95
N LYS A 101 -37.94 -23.18 -1.32
CA LYS A 101 -37.11 -23.55 -2.48
C LYS A 101 -36.38 -24.86 -2.21
N LYS A 102 -36.18 -25.63 -3.28
CA LYS A 102 -35.49 -26.92 -3.18
C LYS A 102 -34.02 -26.76 -2.77
N GLU A 103 -33.35 -25.70 -3.23
CA GLU A 103 -31.95 -25.40 -2.89
C GLU A 103 -31.74 -25.18 -1.38
N PHE A 104 -32.76 -24.67 -0.68
CA PHE A 104 -32.76 -24.50 0.77
C PHE A 104 -32.87 -25.84 1.52
N LEU A 105 -33.37 -26.89 0.88
CA LEU A 105 -33.46 -28.24 1.45
C LEU A 105 -32.23 -29.10 1.18
N GLU A 106 -31.34 -28.66 0.28
CA GLU A 106 -30.10 -29.36 -0.05
C GLU A 106 -28.98 -28.87 0.88
N PRO A 107 -28.29 -29.77 1.60
CA PRO A 107 -27.28 -29.39 2.60
C PRO A 107 -25.99 -28.80 1.99
N ASP A 108 -25.70 -29.06 0.72
CA ASP A 108 -24.45 -28.69 0.03
C ASP A 108 -24.56 -27.44 -0.87
N SER A 109 -25.57 -26.60 -0.69
CA SER A 109 -25.78 -25.44 -1.58
C SER A 109 -24.79 -24.27 -1.38
N TRP A 110 -23.78 -24.42 -0.52
CA TRP A 110 -22.82 -23.36 -0.20
C TRP A 110 -21.37 -23.85 -0.37
N GLU A 111 -20.67 -23.28 -1.36
CA GLU A 111 -19.25 -23.55 -1.63
C GLU A 111 -18.36 -22.50 -0.95
N THR A 112 -17.44 -22.96 -0.11
CA THR A 112 -16.42 -22.13 0.54
C THR A 112 -15.45 -21.52 -0.47
N LEU A 113 -14.72 -20.45 -0.10
CA LEU A 113 -13.83 -19.72 -1.02
C LEU A 113 -12.74 -20.62 -1.63
N ASP A 114 -12.30 -21.65 -0.91
CA ASP A 114 -11.35 -22.65 -1.40
C ASP A 114 -11.94 -23.60 -2.47
N GLN A 115 -13.27 -23.76 -2.48
CA GLN A 115 -13.98 -24.61 -3.44
C GLN A 115 -14.36 -23.86 -4.72
N GLN A 116 -14.55 -22.54 -4.64
CA GLN A 116 -14.74 -21.71 -5.83
C GLN A 116 -13.39 -21.43 -6.50
N GLN A 117 -13.12 -22.13 -7.60
CA GLN A 117 -12.07 -21.72 -8.55
C GLN A 117 -12.47 -20.40 -9.22
N LEU A 118 -12.16 -19.27 -8.56
CA LEU A 118 -12.42 -17.92 -9.06
C LEU A 118 -11.55 -17.55 -10.27
N PHE A 119 -10.40 -18.21 -10.41
CA PHE A 119 -9.47 -18.01 -11.51
C PHE A 119 -9.30 -19.30 -12.28
N THR A 120 -9.32 -19.18 -13.60
CA THR A 120 -8.92 -20.27 -14.49
C THR A 120 -7.41 -20.49 -14.40
N GLU A 121 -6.96 -21.71 -14.70
CA GLU A 121 -5.53 -22.05 -14.73
C GLU A 121 -4.72 -21.09 -15.63
N ASP A 122 -5.32 -20.64 -16.75
CA ASP A 122 -4.70 -19.70 -17.67
C ASP A 122 -4.54 -18.31 -17.05
N GLU A 123 -5.55 -17.79 -16.34
CA GLU A 123 -5.46 -16.50 -15.63
C GLU A 123 -4.44 -16.54 -14.49
N LEU A 124 -4.39 -17.63 -13.73
CA LEU A 124 -3.41 -17.82 -12.66
C LEU A 124 -1.98 -17.79 -13.23
N LYS A 125 -1.76 -18.49 -14.35
CA LYS A 125 -0.47 -18.50 -15.06
C LYS A 125 -0.09 -17.11 -15.60
N GLU A 126 -1.04 -16.33 -16.09
CA GLU A 126 -0.78 -14.94 -16.48
C GLU A 126 -0.35 -14.08 -15.28
N PHE A 127 -0.99 -14.27 -14.12
CA PHE A 127 -0.60 -13.63 -12.87
C PHE A 127 0.80 -14.02 -12.42
N GLU A 128 1.14 -15.30 -12.40
CA GLU A 128 2.48 -15.79 -12.06
C GLU A 128 3.55 -15.16 -12.96
N ASN A 129 3.28 -15.10 -14.27
CA ASN A 129 4.18 -14.44 -15.22
C ASN A 129 4.32 -12.95 -14.95
N HIS A 130 3.23 -12.27 -14.59
CA HIS A 130 3.25 -10.85 -14.27
C HIS A 130 4.09 -10.56 -13.01
N ILE A 131 3.89 -11.35 -11.94
CA ILE A 131 4.68 -11.24 -10.70
C ILE A 131 6.15 -11.49 -10.99
N SER A 132 6.48 -12.55 -11.74
CA SER A 132 7.85 -12.86 -12.12
C SER A 132 8.53 -11.71 -12.86
N GLN A 133 7.81 -11.04 -13.78
CA GLN A 133 8.31 -9.85 -14.48
C GLN A 133 8.54 -8.67 -13.54
N GLN A 134 7.58 -8.39 -12.65
CA GLN A 134 7.70 -7.29 -11.68
C GLN A 134 8.87 -7.51 -10.70
N GLU A 135 9.06 -8.74 -10.22
CA GLU A 135 10.20 -9.10 -9.36
C GLU A 135 11.53 -8.88 -10.08
N ASP A 136 11.63 -9.27 -11.35
CA ASP A 136 12.82 -9.05 -12.17
C ASP A 136 13.10 -7.56 -12.39
N GLU A 137 12.06 -6.75 -12.62
CA GLU A 137 12.19 -5.29 -12.73
C GLU A 137 12.64 -4.64 -11.41
N LEU A 138 12.03 -5.04 -10.29
CA LEU A 138 12.40 -4.61 -8.96
C LEU A 138 13.86 -4.98 -8.64
N ARG A 139 14.29 -6.20 -8.98
CA ARG A 139 15.67 -6.65 -8.78
C ARG A 139 16.65 -5.79 -9.57
N LYS A 140 16.38 -5.53 -10.86
CA LYS A 140 17.23 -4.64 -11.68
C LYS A 140 17.32 -3.23 -11.10
N LYS A 141 16.18 -2.67 -10.66
CA LYS A 141 16.14 -1.35 -10.04
C LYS A 141 16.91 -1.29 -8.72
N ALA A 142 16.83 -2.36 -7.92
CA ALA A 142 17.61 -2.48 -6.69
C ALA A 142 19.12 -2.54 -6.96
N GLU A 143 19.56 -3.32 -7.96
CA GLU A 143 20.96 -3.37 -8.38
C GLU A 143 21.47 -2.02 -8.89
N GLU A 144 20.64 -1.28 -9.65
CA GLU A 144 21.00 0.05 -10.14
C GLU A 144 21.11 1.07 -9.00
N LEU A 145 20.16 1.07 -8.07
CA LEU A 145 20.22 1.90 -6.86
C LEU A 145 21.45 1.59 -6.01
N GLN A 146 21.83 0.32 -5.90
CA GLN A 146 23.04 -0.08 -5.20
C GLN A 146 24.29 0.50 -5.87
N LYS A 147 24.40 0.41 -7.21
CA LYS A 147 25.51 1.01 -7.96
C LYS A 147 25.57 2.54 -7.79
N GLN A 148 24.41 3.21 -7.84
CA GLN A 148 24.35 4.66 -7.61
C GLN A 148 24.81 5.03 -6.20
N LYS A 149 24.44 4.24 -5.18
CA LYS A 149 24.90 4.42 -3.80
C LYS A 149 26.41 4.26 -3.67
N GLU A 150 26.99 3.24 -4.30
CA GLU A 150 28.44 3.01 -4.30
C GLU A 150 29.20 4.16 -4.98
N GLU A 151 28.67 4.69 -6.09
CA GLU A 151 29.28 5.83 -6.79
C GLU A 151 29.20 7.12 -5.95
N LEU A 152 28.04 7.40 -5.35
CA LEU A 152 27.87 8.54 -4.43
C LEU A 152 28.83 8.43 -3.23
N GLN A 153 29.03 7.23 -2.70
CA GLN A 153 29.98 6.99 -1.62
C GLN A 153 31.41 7.30 -2.07
N ARG A 154 31.83 6.85 -3.26
CA ARG A 154 33.15 7.18 -3.81
C ARG A 154 33.35 8.68 -4.00
N GLN A 155 32.35 9.38 -4.51
CA GLN A 155 32.40 10.84 -4.67
C GLN A 155 32.51 11.54 -3.31
N HIS A 156 31.77 11.08 -2.30
CA HIS A 156 31.87 11.58 -0.94
C HIS A 156 33.28 11.41 -0.36
N ASP A 157 33.86 10.22 -0.50
CA ASP A 157 35.20 9.91 0.01
C ASP A 157 36.28 10.77 -0.69
N GLN A 158 36.17 10.99 -2.01
CA GLN A 158 37.08 11.89 -2.76
C GLN A 158 36.98 13.34 -2.29
N LEU A 159 35.77 13.86 -2.14
CA LEU A 159 35.55 15.24 -1.65
C LEU A 159 36.09 15.41 -0.22
N GLN A 160 35.91 14.41 0.63
CA GLN A 160 36.45 14.42 1.98
C GLN A 160 37.97 14.42 1.98
N ALA A 161 38.61 13.61 1.13
CA ALA A 161 40.07 13.59 0.98
C ALA A 161 40.61 14.95 0.50
N GLN A 162 40.01 15.53 -0.54
CA GLN A 162 40.40 16.85 -1.06
C GLN A 162 40.24 17.95 -0.01
N LYS A 163 39.15 17.92 0.78
CA LYS A 163 38.93 18.85 1.90
C LYS A 163 40.04 18.72 2.95
N GLN A 164 40.44 17.51 3.31
CA GLN A 164 41.51 17.27 4.28
C GLN A 164 42.87 17.77 3.76
N GLU A 165 43.19 17.52 2.49
CA GLU A 165 44.42 18.00 1.87
C GLU A 165 44.49 19.53 1.86
N LEU A 166 43.41 20.20 1.44
CA LEU A 166 43.32 21.66 1.45
C LEU A 166 43.50 22.22 2.87
N GLN A 167 42.88 21.58 3.87
CA GLN A 167 42.99 21.98 5.27
C GLN A 167 44.42 21.82 5.81
N GLN A 168 45.14 20.77 5.39
CA GLN A 168 46.56 20.60 5.71
C GLN A 168 47.43 21.68 5.04
N VAL A 169 47.20 21.99 3.77
CA VAL A 169 47.93 23.04 3.03
C VAL A 169 47.74 24.41 3.69
N VAL A 170 46.49 24.76 4.06
CA VAL A 170 46.17 26.00 4.77
C VAL A 170 46.93 26.07 6.10
N LYS A 171 46.94 24.99 6.89
CA LYS A 171 47.65 24.93 8.16
C LYS A 171 49.17 25.08 8.00
N GLN A 172 49.76 24.46 6.97
CA GLN A 172 51.19 24.62 6.66
C GLN A 172 51.52 26.05 6.23
N MET A 173 50.67 26.67 5.41
CA MET A 173 50.85 28.06 4.98
C MET A 173 50.81 29.02 6.18
N GLU A 174 49.89 28.79 7.12
CA GLU A 174 49.80 29.57 8.35
C GLU A 174 51.04 29.42 9.24
N GLN A 175 51.56 28.20 9.41
CA GLN A 175 52.81 27.95 10.13
C GLN A 175 54.02 28.61 9.46
N LYS A 176 54.10 28.57 8.13
CA LYS A 176 55.18 29.20 7.37
C LYS A 176 55.14 30.73 7.49
N LYS A 177 53.93 31.31 7.57
CA LYS A 177 53.72 32.74 7.86
C LYS A 177 54.14 33.12 9.29
N LEU A 178 54.03 32.22 10.27
CA LEU A 178 54.53 32.47 11.63
C LEU A 178 56.07 32.31 11.74
N GLN A 179 56.70 31.46 10.93
CA GLN A 179 58.16 31.27 10.91
C GLN A 179 58.90 32.32 10.08
N GLN A 180 58.31 32.82 8.98
CA GLN A 180 58.71 34.10 8.41
C GLN A 180 58.17 35.23 9.30
N GLY A 181 58.86 35.46 10.42
CA GLY A 181 58.63 36.64 11.25
C GLY A 181 58.60 37.92 10.41
N ASN A 182 57.87 38.91 10.92
CA ASN A 182 57.74 40.28 10.42
C ASN A 182 58.78 40.68 9.35
N PRO A 183 58.38 41.27 8.21
CA PRO A 183 59.36 41.86 7.30
C PRO A 183 60.25 42.82 8.10
N PRO A 184 61.58 42.86 7.86
CA PRO A 184 62.46 43.74 8.60
C PRO A 184 62.04 45.19 8.34
N ALA A 185 61.44 45.82 9.34
CA ALA A 185 61.16 47.24 9.33
C ALA A 185 62.51 47.98 9.45
N GLY A 186 62.96 48.57 8.35
CA GLY A 186 64.00 49.59 8.40
C GLY A 186 63.52 50.82 9.20
N PRO A 187 64.42 51.72 9.65
CA PRO A 187 64.14 52.75 10.64
C PRO A 187 63.18 53.89 10.22
N GLY A 188 62.28 53.66 9.25
CA GLY A 188 61.42 54.71 8.69
C GLY A 188 60.11 54.27 8.04
N GLY A 189 59.66 53.02 8.17
CA GLY A 189 58.27 52.66 7.82
C GLY A 189 57.86 52.79 6.34
N GLU A 190 58.77 52.67 5.38
CA GLU A 190 58.43 52.59 3.95
C GLU A 190 58.57 51.15 3.41
N LEU A 191 57.48 50.63 2.82
CA LEU A 191 57.46 49.36 2.09
C LEU A 191 58.09 49.55 0.70
N LYS A 192 59.31 49.03 0.50
CA LYS A 192 59.88 48.86 -0.84
C LYS A 192 59.38 47.55 -1.45
N PHE A 193 58.38 47.63 -2.31
CA PHE A 193 58.11 46.58 -3.30
C PHE A 193 59.17 46.67 -4.41
N GLN A 194 60.02 45.64 -4.53
CA GLN A 194 60.74 45.36 -5.77
C GLN A 194 59.92 44.34 -6.56
N PRO A 195 59.52 44.63 -7.81
CA PRO A 195 58.92 43.63 -8.68
C PRO A 195 60.02 42.66 -9.13
N PRO A 196 59.77 41.33 -9.14
CA PRO A 196 60.63 40.40 -9.86
C PRO A 196 60.58 40.72 -11.36
N GLU A 197 61.74 40.86 -11.98
CA GLU A 197 61.89 41.10 -13.41
C GLU A 197 61.24 40.00 -14.27
N GLU A 198 60.68 40.44 -15.39
CA GLU A 198 60.13 39.64 -16.48
C GLU A 198 61.15 38.64 -17.05
N HIS A 199 60.68 37.43 -17.35
CA HIS A 199 61.08 36.74 -18.58
C HIS A 199 59.82 36.37 -19.38
N LYS A 200 59.74 36.96 -20.58
CA LYS A 200 58.79 36.78 -21.69
C LYS A 200 58.80 35.31 -22.16
N VAL A 201 57.81 34.68 -22.81
CA VAL A 201 56.99 34.92 -24.02
C VAL A 201 56.00 33.71 -24.03
N GLY A 202 54.74 33.70 -24.48
CA GLY A 202 53.92 34.60 -25.27
C GLY A 202 52.57 33.91 -25.60
N ASP A 203 51.77 34.66 -26.35
CA ASP A 203 50.50 34.33 -27.02
C ASP A 203 49.21 34.18 -26.19
N ALA A 204 48.38 35.21 -26.33
CA ALA A 204 46.92 35.19 -26.18
C ALA A 204 46.29 35.40 -27.58
N PRO A 205 44.96 35.35 -27.82
CA PRO A 205 43.83 34.99 -26.95
C PRO A 205 42.85 34.00 -27.67
N LYS A 206 41.78 33.49 -27.05
CA LYS A 206 40.45 34.14 -27.08
C LYS A 206 39.46 33.38 -26.18
N HIS A 207 38.80 34.15 -25.31
CA HIS A 207 37.50 33.82 -24.72
C HIS A 207 36.43 33.65 -25.82
N PRO A 208 35.28 33.08 -25.45
CA PRO A 208 34.13 33.97 -25.36
C PRO A 208 33.47 33.96 -23.96
N VAL A 209 33.04 35.15 -23.62
CA VAL A 209 32.11 35.54 -22.56
C VAL A 209 30.68 35.25 -23.02
N GLY A 210 29.80 34.92 -22.07
CA GLY A 210 28.35 35.06 -22.18
C GLY A 210 27.62 33.82 -21.65
N GLY A 211 26.74 33.86 -20.67
CA GLY A 211 26.18 34.98 -19.92
C GLY A 211 25.23 34.45 -18.82
N ASP A 212 24.93 35.35 -17.89
CA ASP A 212 23.71 35.46 -17.07
C ASP A 212 23.24 34.31 -16.15
N GLN A 213 23.32 34.60 -14.84
CA GLN A 213 22.25 34.27 -13.87
C GLN A 213 20.97 35.08 -14.22
N PRO A 214 19.72 34.71 -13.83
CA PRO A 214 19.34 34.03 -12.58
C PRO A 214 18.17 33.00 -12.67
N LEU A 215 17.89 32.32 -11.55
CA LEU A 215 16.65 31.55 -11.23
C LEU A 215 15.39 32.46 -11.28
N PRO A 216 14.12 32.00 -11.43
CA PRO A 216 13.43 31.03 -10.54
C PRO A 216 12.27 30.20 -11.22
N PRO A 217 11.14 29.78 -10.56
CA PRO A 217 10.68 28.38 -10.51
C PRO A 217 9.37 28.08 -11.29
N GLY A 218 9.07 26.79 -11.48
CA GLY A 218 7.83 26.27 -12.11
C GLY A 218 8.16 25.35 -13.29
N HIS A 219 7.50 24.22 -13.54
CA HIS A 219 6.13 23.81 -13.32
C HIS A 219 6.12 22.27 -13.30
N VAL A 220 5.38 21.67 -12.37
CA VAL A 220 5.06 20.24 -12.43
C VAL A 220 4.05 20.06 -13.57
N GLN A 221 4.36 19.22 -14.55
CA GLN A 221 3.35 18.70 -15.48
C GLN A 221 3.06 17.25 -15.08
N GLU A 222 1.88 17.03 -14.50
CA GLU A 222 1.23 15.72 -14.43
C GLU A 222 0.97 15.19 -15.85
N PRO A 223 1.19 13.90 -16.13
CA PRO A 223 0.67 13.27 -17.32
C PRO A 223 -0.81 12.92 -17.15
N ALA A 224 -1.57 13.27 -18.19
CA ALA A 224 -3.01 13.20 -18.30
C ALA A 224 -3.61 11.79 -18.08
N VAL A 225 -4.67 11.76 -17.28
CA VAL A 225 -5.67 10.69 -17.22
C VAL A 225 -6.45 10.68 -18.53
N ARG A 226 -6.38 9.56 -19.27
CA ARG A 226 -7.31 9.29 -20.38
C ARG A 226 -8.60 8.74 -19.81
N THR A 227 -9.64 9.58 -19.81
CA THR A 227 -11.03 9.16 -19.76
C THR A 227 -11.45 8.66 -21.14
N ASP A 228 -11.75 7.38 -21.27
CA ASP A 228 -12.55 6.89 -22.40
C ASP A 228 -13.99 6.71 -21.90
N GLN A 229 -14.84 7.62 -22.35
CA GLN A 229 -16.28 7.65 -22.12
C GLN A 229 -16.91 7.42 -23.50
N VAL A 230 -17.43 6.22 -23.74
CA VAL A 230 -18.32 5.98 -24.90
C VAL A 230 -19.75 6.34 -24.46
N HIS A 231 -20.36 7.13 -25.33
CA HIS A 231 -21.56 7.95 -25.20
C HIS A 231 -22.89 7.14 -25.28
N PRO A 232 -24.03 7.82 -25.02
CA PRO A 232 -25.36 7.22 -24.79
C PRO A 232 -26.08 6.68 -26.03
#